data_AF-A0A7T7ZWC9-F1
#
_entry.id   AF-A0A7T7ZWC9-F1
#
_cell.length_a   1.000
_cell.length_b   1.000
_cell.length_c   1.000
_cell.angle_alpha   90.00
_cell.angle_beta   90.00
_cell.angle_gamma   90.00
#
_symmetry.space_group_name_H-M   'P 1'
#
loop_
_entity.id
_entity.type
_entity.pdbx_description
1 polymer ?
#
loop_
_entity_poly.entity_id
_entity_poly.type
_entity_poly.pdbx_seq_one_letter_code
_entity_poly.pdbx_strand_id
1 'polypeptide(L)'
;MTVGEYVKEKMSQWSFVYSDRLLQAEMQKAGINPDSEYNENTNTDKLFYNILPDVLFAPTSVSEGGYSVSYDKNGMLAYYKMIARRLGKPDQTSTQTIKDITKKWL
;
A
#
# COMPACT_ATOMS: atom_id res chain seq x y z
N MET A 1 6.45 -2.09 21.20
CA MET A 1 5.74 -1.27 20.20
C MET A 1 4.39 -1.91 19.95
N THR A 2 3.35 -1.11 19.83
CA THR A 2 2.03 -1.59 19.39
C THR A 2 2.02 -1.81 17.89
N VAL A 3 1.04 -2.59 17.38
CA VAL A 3 0.88 -2.77 15.93
C VAL A 3 0.57 -1.43 15.25
N GLY A 4 -0.22 -0.57 15.91
CA GLY A 4 -0.51 0.77 15.42
C GLY A 4 0.75 1.62 15.23
N GLU A 5 1.65 1.63 16.23
CA GLU A 5 2.93 2.34 16.14
C GLU A 5 3.83 1.78 15.04
N TYR A 6 3.97 0.44 14.96
CA TYR A 6 4.77 -0.20 13.91
C TYR A 6 4.31 0.20 12.51
N VAL A 7 3.00 0.17 12.27
CA VAL A 7 2.45 0.55 10.97
C VAL A 7 2.75 2.01 10.68
N LYS A 8 2.51 2.92 11.63
CA LYS A 8 2.81 4.35 11.46
C LYS A 8 4.28 4.62 11.14
N GLU A 9 5.21 4.00 11.87
CA GLU A 9 6.64 4.14 11.60
C GLU A 9 6.98 3.66 10.18
N LYS A 10 6.43 2.53 9.77
CA LYS A 10 6.64 1.97 8.43
C LYS A 10 6.05 2.86 7.33
N MET A 11 4.87 3.44 7.55
CA MET A 11 4.27 4.43 6.65
C MET A 11 5.15 5.68 6.53
N SER A 12 5.71 6.14 7.66
CA SER A 12 6.62 7.30 7.71
C SER A 12 7.93 7.05 6.96
N GLN A 13 8.43 5.81 6.89
CA GLN A 13 9.62 5.49 6.07
C GLN A 13 9.40 5.76 4.57
N TRP A 14 8.14 5.71 4.13
CA TRP A 14 7.74 6.01 2.75
C TRP A 14 7.21 7.44 2.59
N SER A 15 7.33 8.27 3.64
CA SER A 15 6.93 9.67 3.68
C SER A 15 5.45 9.93 3.37
N PHE A 16 4.56 8.94 3.49
CA PHE A 16 3.13 9.15 3.22
C PHE A 16 2.34 9.46 4.49
N VAL A 17 1.48 10.46 4.36
CA VAL A 17 0.56 10.88 5.41
C VAL A 17 -0.77 10.16 5.17
N TYR A 18 -1.20 9.38 6.15
CA TYR A 18 -2.49 8.69 6.13
C TYR A 18 -3.30 9.11 7.36
N SER A 19 -4.60 9.34 7.18
CA SER A 19 -5.46 9.75 8.30
C SER A 19 -5.54 8.64 9.34
N ASP A 20 -5.36 8.98 10.62
CA ASP A 20 -5.51 8.03 11.74
C ASP A 20 -6.86 7.31 11.74
N ARG A 21 -7.93 8.02 11.36
CA ARG A 21 -9.28 7.44 11.28
C ARG A 21 -9.39 6.40 10.17
N LEU A 22 -8.80 6.69 9.01
CA LEU A 22 -8.76 5.74 7.89
C LEU A 22 -7.88 4.54 8.25
N LEU A 23 -6.75 4.78 8.92
CA LEU A 23 -5.84 3.72 9.35
C LEU A 23 -6.55 2.74 10.29
N GLN A 24 -7.28 3.24 11.28
CA GLN A 24 -8.04 2.40 12.20
C GLN A 24 -9.13 1.59 11.47
N ALA A 25 -9.85 2.21 10.53
CA ALA A 25 -10.86 1.51 9.73
C ALA A 25 -10.25 0.38 8.90
N GLU A 26 -9.10 0.62 8.26
CA GLU A 26 -8.39 -0.40 7.48
C GLU A 26 -7.80 -1.51 8.36
N MET A 27 -7.29 -1.17 9.56
CA MET A 27 -6.85 -2.16 10.56
C MET A 27 -8.01 -3.07 11.00
N GLN A 28 -9.19 -2.50 11.25
CA GLN A 28 -10.39 -3.29 11.55
C GLN A 28 -10.79 -4.21 10.40
N LYS A 29 -10.77 -3.74 9.14
CA LYS A 29 -11.02 -4.59 7.95
C LYS A 29 -9.97 -5.70 7.78
N ALA A 30 -8.73 -5.42 8.16
CA ALA A 30 -7.65 -6.39 8.16
C ALA A 30 -7.77 -7.41 9.31
N GLY A 31 -8.59 -7.12 10.33
CA GLY A 31 -8.73 -7.94 11.54
C GLY A 31 -7.58 -7.74 12.53
N ILE A 32 -6.92 -6.58 12.48
CA ILE A 32 -5.76 -6.23 13.30
C ILE A 32 -6.21 -5.29 14.41
N ASN A 33 -5.86 -5.62 15.65
CA ASN A 33 -6.06 -4.73 16.78
C ASN A 33 -4.85 -3.78 16.91
N PRO A 34 -5.03 -2.45 16.78
CA PRO A 34 -3.93 -1.48 16.84
C PRO A 34 -3.22 -1.46 18.20
N ASP A 35 -3.94 -1.74 19.30
CA ASP A 35 -3.41 -1.70 20.66
C ASP A 35 -2.69 -2.99 21.08
N SER A 36 -2.73 -4.02 20.24
CA SER A 36 -1.99 -5.25 20.51
C SER A 36 -0.48 -5.05 20.36
N GLU A 37 0.28 -5.86 21.09
CA GLU A 37 1.73 -5.87 20.98
C GLU A 37 2.15 -6.45 19.62
N TYR A 38 3.03 -5.75 18.92
CA TYR A 38 3.59 -6.23 17.66
C TYR A 38 4.57 -7.38 17.92
N ASN A 39 4.39 -8.49 17.21
CA ASN A 39 5.30 -9.63 17.21
C ASN A 39 5.51 -10.18 15.79
N GLU A 40 6.43 -11.13 15.64
CA GLU A 40 6.74 -11.78 14.36
C GLU A 40 5.55 -12.51 13.70
N ASN A 41 4.54 -12.87 14.50
CA ASN A 41 3.31 -13.52 14.01
C ASN A 41 2.25 -12.51 13.57
N THR A 42 2.49 -11.21 13.76
CA THR A 42 1.54 -10.16 13.41
C THR A 42 1.55 -9.94 11.90
N ASN A 43 0.53 -10.45 11.21
CA ASN A 43 0.41 -10.31 9.77
C ASN A 43 -0.14 -8.92 9.38
N THR A 44 0.75 -7.99 9.05
CA THR A 44 0.38 -6.67 8.52
C THR A 44 0.19 -6.64 7.00
N ASP A 45 0.47 -7.74 6.30
CA ASP A 45 0.53 -7.74 4.83
C ASP A 45 -0.85 -7.43 4.21
N LYS A 46 -1.93 -7.94 4.82
CA LYS A 46 -3.31 -7.65 4.37
C LYS A 46 -3.67 -6.16 4.48
N LEU A 47 -3.17 -5.49 5.52
CA LEU A 47 -3.39 -4.05 5.72
C LEU A 47 -2.71 -3.25 4.61
N PHE A 48 -1.43 -3.50 4.37
CA PHE A 48 -0.68 -2.81 3.32
C PHE A 48 -1.21 -3.12 1.92
N TYR A 49 -1.71 -4.33 1.68
CA TYR A 49 -2.38 -4.68 0.43
C TYR A 49 -3.61 -3.79 0.14
N ASN A 50 -4.37 -3.41 1.19
CA ASN A 50 -5.53 -2.55 1.02
C ASN A 50 -5.16 -1.07 0.88
N ILE A 51 -4.16 -0.59 1.64
CA ILE A 51 -3.82 0.83 1.72
C ILE A 51 -2.94 1.27 0.54
N LEU A 52 -1.98 0.45 0.11
CA LEU A 52 -1.00 0.84 -0.90
C LEU A 52 -1.60 1.22 -2.25
N PRO A 53 -2.66 0.56 -2.78
CA PRO A 53 -3.32 1.01 -4.00
C PRO A 53 -3.77 2.47 -3.92
N ASP A 54 -4.47 2.86 -2.85
CA ASP A 54 -4.96 4.23 -2.67
C ASP A 54 -3.80 5.24 -2.64
N VAL A 55 -2.69 4.88 -1.99
CA VAL A 55 -1.48 5.73 -1.93
C VAL A 55 -0.77 5.80 -3.29
N LEU A 56 -0.69 4.68 -4.03
CA LEU A 56 -0.05 4.63 -5.35
C LEU A 56 -0.84 5.44 -6.40
N PHE A 57 -2.17 5.43 -6.31
CA PHE A 57 -3.06 6.19 -7.18
C PHE A 57 -3.25 7.66 -6.74
N ALA A 58 -2.82 8.03 -5.53
CA ALA A 58 -2.84 9.41 -5.08
C ALA A 58 -1.93 10.32 -5.96
N PRO A 59 -2.33 11.59 -6.15
CA PRO A 59 -1.53 12.55 -6.91
C PRO A 59 -0.14 12.73 -6.30
N THR A 60 0.89 12.63 -7.14
CA THR A 60 2.31 12.53 -6.76
C THR A 60 2.88 13.79 -6.11
N SER A 61 2.18 14.92 -6.19
CA SER A 61 2.67 16.22 -5.74
C SER A 61 1.52 17.12 -5.34
N VAL A 62 1.46 17.48 -4.06
CA VAL A 62 0.79 18.70 -3.61
C VAL A 62 1.90 19.71 -3.38
N SER A 63 2.15 20.57 -4.37
CA SER A 63 3.07 21.70 -4.20
C SER A 63 2.33 22.83 -3.50
N GLU A 64 2.45 22.90 -2.17
CA GLU A 64 2.16 24.10 -1.41
C GLU A 64 3.45 24.57 -0.72
N GLY A 65 3.92 25.77 -1.06
CA GLY A 65 4.94 26.47 -0.25
C GLY A 65 6.38 25.95 -0.30
N GLY A 66 6.81 25.20 -1.31
CA GLY A 66 8.23 24.85 -1.52
C GLY A 66 8.72 23.55 -0.88
N TYR A 67 7.81 22.74 -0.30
CA TYR A 67 8.10 21.37 0.11
C TYR A 67 7.66 20.39 -0.99
N SER A 68 8.60 19.61 -1.54
CA SER A 68 8.32 18.52 -2.49
C SER A 68 8.47 17.18 -1.79
N VAL A 69 7.35 16.49 -1.53
CA VAL A 69 7.39 15.09 -1.07
C VAL A 69 7.51 14.20 -2.30
N SER A 70 8.72 13.75 -2.60
CA SER A 70 8.98 12.82 -3.71
C SER A 70 8.81 11.38 -3.22
N TYR A 71 7.66 10.77 -3.53
CA TYR A 71 7.40 9.36 -3.25
C TYR A 71 8.16 8.45 -4.22
N ASP A 72 8.90 7.46 -3.72
CA ASP A 72 9.43 6.37 -4.57
C ASP A 72 8.29 5.39 -4.93
N LYS A 73 7.52 5.77 -5.96
CA LYS A 73 6.42 4.97 -6.48
C LYS A 73 6.88 3.60 -6.99
N ASN A 74 8.12 3.47 -7.47
CA ASN A 74 8.64 2.21 -7.98
C ASN A 74 8.92 1.23 -6.83
N GLY A 75 9.52 1.70 -5.74
CA GLY A 75 9.74 0.91 -4.53
C GLY A 75 8.43 0.45 -3.88
N MET A 76 7.44 1.35 -3.77
CA MET A 76 6.12 1.01 -3.24
C MET A 76 5.38 0.00 -4.11
N LEU A 77 5.45 0.14 -5.44
CA LEU A 77 4.85 -0.80 -6.38
C LEU A 77 5.50 -2.20 -6.27
N ALA A 78 6.82 -2.27 -6.13
CA ALA A 78 7.54 -3.53 -5.94
C ALA A 78 7.13 -4.20 -4.62
N TYR A 79 7.01 -3.42 -3.54
CA TYR A 79 6.56 -3.90 -2.24
C TYR A 79 5.10 -4.41 -2.29
N TYR A 80 4.20 -3.66 -2.93
CA TYR A 80 2.81 -4.09 -3.15
C TYR A 80 2.74 -5.41 -3.91
N LYS A 81 3.49 -5.56 -5.01
CA LYS A 81 3.58 -6.81 -5.79
C LYS A 81 4.08 -7.99 -4.97
N MET A 82 5.08 -7.76 -4.11
CA MET A 82 5.61 -8.78 -3.21
C MET A 82 4.53 -9.26 -2.21
N ILE A 83 3.80 -8.32 -1.60
CA ILE A 83 2.71 -8.62 -0.68
C ILE A 83 1.58 -9.38 -1.39
N ALA A 84 1.15 -8.90 -2.56
CA ALA A 84 0.08 -9.54 -3.34
C ALA A 84 0.40 -11.00 -3.63
N ARG A 85 1.66 -11.29 -4.04
CA ARG A 85 2.15 -12.67 -4.25
C ARG A 85 2.11 -13.51 -2.97
N ARG A 86 2.56 -12.97 -1.84
CA ARG A 86 2.57 -13.68 -0.55
C ARG A 86 1.16 -14.01 -0.05
N LEU A 87 0.20 -13.12 -0.31
CA LEU A 87 -1.21 -13.32 0.04
C LEU A 87 -1.97 -14.17 -0.98
N GLY A 88 -1.35 -14.55 -2.11
CA GLY A 88 -2.04 -15.22 -3.22
C GLY A 88 -3.13 -14.37 -3.87
N LYS A 89 -3.02 -13.04 -3.78
CA LYS A 89 -4.02 -12.09 -4.30
C LYS A 89 -3.59 -11.49 -5.64
N PRO A 90 -4.55 -11.12 -6.50
CA PRO A 90 -4.24 -10.44 -7.75
C PRO A 90 -3.64 -9.05 -7.48
N ASP A 91 -2.72 -8.65 -8.35
CA ASP A 91 -2.18 -7.30 -8.40
C ASP A 91 -3.26 -6.36 -8.96
N GLN A 92 -3.78 -5.44 -8.14
CA GLN A 92 -4.80 -4.48 -8.55
C GLN A 92 -4.23 -3.24 -9.25
N THR A 93 -2.90 -3.12 -9.34
CA THR A 93 -2.20 -2.04 -10.04
C THR A 93 -1.85 -2.42 -11.48
N SER A 94 -2.00 -3.70 -11.84
CA SER A 94 -1.67 -4.19 -13.18
C SER A 94 -2.72 -3.70 -14.18
N THR A 95 -2.32 -2.85 -15.13
CA THR A 95 -3.16 -2.44 -16.25
C THR A 95 -3.58 -3.66 -17.05
N GLN A 96 -4.89 -3.85 -17.25
CA GLN A 96 -5.41 -4.87 -18.16
C GLN A 96 -4.84 -4.61 -19.56
N THR A 97 -3.87 -5.43 -19.96
CA THR A 97 -3.32 -5.38 -21.32
C THR A 97 -4.23 -6.25 -22.19
N ILE A 98 -5.38 -5.73 -22.60
CA ILE A 98 -6.07 -6.28 -23.77
C ILE A 98 -5.13 -5.99 -24.95
N LYS A 99 -4.27 -6.94 -25.28
CA LYS A 99 -3.45 -6.88 -26.49
C LYS A 99 -4.35 -7.29 -27.64
N ASP A 100 -4.56 -6.38 -28.58
CA ASP A 100 -5.19 -6.69 -29.86
C ASP A 100 -4.40 -7.82 -30.55
N ILE A 101 -5.04 -8.96 -30.76
CA ILE A 101 -4.44 -10.14 -31.42
C ILE A 101 -4.84 -10.24 -32.89
N THR A 102 -5.47 -9.21 -33.46
CA THR A 102 -5.99 -9.22 -34.84
C THR A 102 -4.87 -9.54 -35.85
N LYS A 103 -3.62 -9.16 -35.55
CA LYS A 103 -2.44 -9.47 -36.37
C LYS A 103 -1.94 -10.92 -36.31
N LYS A 104 -2.48 -11.78 -35.44
CA LYS A 104 -2.10 -13.21 -35.37
C LYS A 104 -2.95 -14.12 -36.25
N TRP A 105 -3.98 -13.57 -36.89
CA TRP A 105 -4.93 -14.29 -37.74
C TRP A 105 -4.77 -13.96 -39.24
N LEU A 106 -3.71 -13.24 -39.60
CA LEU A 106 -3.32 -12.91 -40.98
C LEU A 106 -2.06 -13.66 -41.40
#